data_AF-A0A1Q7BD65-F1
#
_entry.id   AF-A0A1Q7BD65-F1
#
_cell.length_a   1.000
_cell.length_b   1.000
_cell.length_c   1.000
_cell.angle_alpha   90.00
_cell.angle_beta   90.00
_cell.angle_gamma   90.00
#
_symmetry.space_group_name_H-M   'P 1'
#
loop_
_entity.id
_entity.type
_entity.pdbx_description
1 polymer ?
#
loop_
_entity_poly.entity_id
_entity_poly.type
_entity_poly.pdbx_seq_one_letter_code
_entity_poly.pdbx_strand_id
1 'polypeptide(L)'
;MSSRDFPPQDILVPISVGELMDKITILEIKSERLKNPSQLANVTQELAALRAVRLGDVDRVTLDKLGAELRRVNAELWDVEDGIRECDARGDFGQSFIDLARAVYRLNDERSRLKKAINLASGSRLVEEKSYSFYHSKGGDHP
;
A
#
# COMPACT_ATOMS: atom_id res chain seq x y z
N MET A 1 8.03 -10.63 39.60
CA MET A 1 8.65 -11.05 38.33
C MET A 1 8.75 -9.81 37.46
N SER A 2 9.96 -9.31 37.25
CA SER A 2 10.20 -7.99 36.63
C SER A 2 9.75 -8.01 35.18
N SER A 3 8.78 -7.15 34.85
CA SER A 3 8.58 -6.65 33.49
C SER A 3 9.93 -6.12 33.01
N ARG A 4 10.39 -6.56 31.84
CA ARG A 4 11.63 -6.08 31.27
C ARG A 4 11.41 -4.65 30.79
N ASP A 5 11.94 -3.68 31.54
CA ASP A 5 12.06 -2.26 31.17
C ASP A 5 13.17 -2.08 30.13
N PHE A 6 13.02 -2.68 28.94
CA PHE A 6 13.84 -2.24 27.81
C PHE A 6 13.13 -1.05 27.16
N PRO A 7 13.83 0.08 26.93
CA PRO A 7 13.26 1.14 26.11
C PRO A 7 12.86 0.54 24.75
N PRO A 8 11.74 0.97 24.16
CA PRO A 8 11.34 0.48 22.85
C PRO A 8 12.49 0.66 21.85
N GLN A 9 12.93 -0.43 21.24
CA GLN A 9 14.02 -0.42 20.26
C GLN A 9 13.44 -0.59 18.87
N ASP A 10 13.86 0.28 17.94
CA ASP A 10 13.49 0.16 16.53
C ASP A 10 14.06 -1.14 15.94
N ILE A 11 13.23 -1.84 15.18
CA ILE A 11 13.64 -3.01 14.41
C ILE A 11 14.05 -2.54 13.01
N LEU A 12 15.33 -2.64 12.69
CA LEU A 12 15.87 -2.28 11.39
C LEU A 12 15.78 -3.46 10.43
N VAL A 13 15.02 -3.28 9.35
CA VAL A 13 14.89 -4.27 8.26
C VAL A 13 15.29 -3.65 6.93
N PRO A 14 16.12 -4.33 6.11
CA PRO A 14 16.40 -3.86 4.77
C PRO A 14 15.15 -4.05 3.90
N ILE A 15 14.66 -2.96 3.31
CA ILE A 15 13.51 -2.97 2.39
C ILE A 15 13.88 -2.25 1.09
N SER A 16 13.11 -2.51 0.04
CA SER A 16 13.24 -1.78 -1.23
C SER A 16 12.73 -0.35 -1.10
N VAL A 17 13.15 0.56 -1.98
CA VAL A 17 12.62 1.94 -1.99
C VAL A 17 11.13 1.94 -2.32
N GLY A 18 10.68 1.03 -3.18
CA GLY A 18 9.27 0.81 -3.49
C GLY A 18 8.44 0.42 -2.27
N GLU A 19 8.93 -0.48 -1.41
CA GLU A 19 8.26 -0.81 -0.13
C GLU A 19 8.18 0.41 0.79
N LEU A 20 9.28 1.16 0.91
CA LEU A 20 9.34 2.35 1.75
C LEU A 20 8.29 3.38 1.31
N MET A 21 8.27 3.70 0.01
CA MET A 21 7.32 4.66 -0.55
C MET A 21 5.88 4.17 -0.45
N ASP A 22 5.64 2.89 -0.69
CA ASP A 22 4.31 2.28 -0.53
C ASP A 22 3.78 2.45 0.89
N LYS A 23 4.59 2.12 1.90
CA LYS A 23 4.23 2.30 3.30
C LYS A 23 4.00 3.78 3.67
N ILE A 24 4.82 4.69 3.16
CA ILE A 24 4.63 6.14 3.33
C ILE A 24 3.26 6.56 2.77
N THR A 25 2.93 6.19 1.54
CA THR A 25 1.65 6.59 0.91
C THR A 25 0.42 6.03 1.64
N ILE A 26 0.51 4.81 2.17
CA ILE A 26 -0.57 4.24 2.99
C ILE A 26 -0.75 5.02 4.29
N LEU A 27 0.34 5.42 4.95
CA LEU A 27 0.26 6.20 6.19
C LEU A 27 -0.25 7.62 5.93
N GLU A 28 0.05 8.22 4.78
CA GLU A 28 -0.54 9.50 4.36
C GLU A 28 -2.06 9.39 4.18
N ILE A 29 -2.54 8.33 3.54
CA ILE A 29 -3.99 8.11 3.40
C ILE A 29 -4.63 7.88 4.78
N LYS A 30 -3.97 7.11 5.65
CA LYS A 30 -4.45 6.87 7.02
C LYS A 30 -4.49 8.17 7.84
N SER A 31 -3.51 9.06 7.70
CA SER A 31 -3.50 10.32 8.45
C SER A 31 -4.64 11.26 8.05
N GLU A 32 -5.13 11.15 6.81
CA GLU A 32 -6.28 11.91 6.30
C GLU A 32 -7.64 11.27 6.68
N ARG A 33 -7.72 9.94 6.60
CA ARG A 33 -8.99 9.21 6.73
C ARG A 33 -9.33 8.81 8.16
N LEU A 34 -8.34 8.43 8.98
CA LEU A 34 -8.59 8.04 10.37
C LEU A 34 -9.11 9.22 11.21
N LYS A 35 -10.02 8.93 12.15
CA LYS A 35 -10.62 9.94 13.04
C LYS A 35 -10.23 9.78 14.49
N ASN A 36 -9.71 8.61 14.87
CA ASN A 36 -9.31 8.34 16.24
C ASN A 36 -7.96 9.05 16.55
N PRO A 37 -7.89 9.93 17.56
CA PRO A 37 -6.68 10.69 17.87
C PRO A 37 -5.46 9.83 18.24
N SER A 38 -5.64 8.71 18.96
CA SER A 38 -4.52 7.84 19.35
C SER A 38 -3.96 7.08 18.15
N GLN A 39 -4.83 6.67 17.21
CA GLN A 39 -4.38 6.06 15.96
C GLN A 39 -3.65 7.07 15.07
N LEU A 40 -4.12 8.31 15.00
CA LEU A 40 -3.46 9.39 14.26
C LEU A 40 -2.07 9.72 14.84
N ALA A 41 -1.92 9.72 16.17
CA ALA A 41 -0.62 9.91 16.82
C ALA A 41 0.37 8.83 16.39
N ASN A 42 -0.06 7.56 16.40
CA ASN A 42 0.78 6.43 15.96
C ASN A 42 1.17 6.54 14.47
N VAL A 43 0.20 6.84 13.60
CA VAL A 43 0.45 7.02 12.15
C VAL A 43 1.41 8.17 11.89
N THR A 44 1.25 9.29 12.61
CA THR A 44 2.12 10.46 12.45
C THR A 44 3.55 10.17 12.89
N GLN A 45 3.71 9.48 14.02
CA GLN A 45 5.03 9.06 14.51
C GLN A 45 5.73 8.14 13.50
N GLU A 46 5.02 7.13 12.99
CA GLU A 46 5.56 6.19 12.01
C GLU A 46 5.90 6.88 10.68
N LEU A 47 5.01 7.73 10.18
CA LEU A 47 5.22 8.48 8.94
C LEU A 47 6.43 9.41 9.03
N ALA A 48 6.63 10.08 10.17
CA ALA A 48 7.80 10.92 10.41
C ALA A 48 9.10 10.12 10.37
N ALA A 49 9.13 8.93 10.99
CA ALA A 49 10.30 8.04 10.98
C ALA A 49 10.64 7.57 9.56
N LEU A 50 9.64 7.17 8.76
CA LEU A 50 9.88 6.70 7.39
C LEU A 50 10.33 7.84 6.45
N ARG A 51 9.76 9.05 6.59
CA ARG A 51 10.18 10.23 5.80
C ARG A 51 11.58 10.73 6.15
N ALA A 52 12.09 10.39 7.33
CA ALA A 52 13.45 10.74 7.72
C ALA A 52 14.51 9.92 6.96
N VAL A 53 14.14 8.75 6.41
CA VAL A 53 15.04 7.89 5.63
C VAL A 53 15.53 8.65 4.39
N ARG A 54 16.85 8.78 4.26
CA ARG A 54 17.49 9.45 3.13
C ARG A 54 17.62 8.48 1.96
N LEU A 55 17.02 8.85 0.84
CA LEU A 55 17.35 8.26 -0.45
C LEU A 55 18.66 8.88 -0.95
N GLY A 56 19.45 8.11 -1.71
CA GLY A 56 20.67 8.58 -2.36
C GLY A 56 20.41 9.59 -3.46
N ASP A 57 21.34 9.72 -4.40
CA ASP A 57 21.12 10.54 -5.59
C ASP A 57 20.06 9.89 -6.49
N VAL A 58 18.90 10.53 -6.61
CA VAL A 58 17.72 10.00 -7.29
C VAL A 58 17.03 11.11 -8.08
N ASP A 59 16.42 10.74 -9.20
CA ASP A 59 15.51 11.63 -9.92
C ASP A 59 14.23 11.84 -9.10
N ARG A 60 14.21 12.93 -8.33
CA ARG A 60 13.09 13.30 -7.46
C ARG A 60 11.81 13.57 -8.23
N VAL A 61 11.91 14.18 -9.43
CA VAL A 61 10.71 14.51 -10.22
C VAL A 61 10.00 13.24 -10.66
N THR A 62 10.76 12.24 -11.11
CA THR A 62 10.20 10.94 -11.48
C THR A 62 9.66 10.18 -10.26
N LEU A 63 10.38 10.19 -9.14
CA LEU A 63 9.92 9.54 -7.91
C LEU A 63 8.64 10.18 -7.35
N ASP A 64 8.52 11.51 -7.34
CA ASP A 64 7.34 12.20 -6.83
C ASP A 64 6.11 11.86 -7.68
N LYS A 65 6.25 11.78 -9.01
CA LYS A 65 5.18 11.35 -9.92
C LYS A 65 4.74 9.91 -9.64
N LEU A 66 5.69 8.98 -9.57
CA LEU A 66 5.41 7.57 -9.27
C LEU A 66 4.80 7.40 -7.88
N GLY A 67 5.25 8.18 -6.89
CA GLY A 67 4.71 8.21 -5.54
C GLY A 67 3.26 8.71 -5.51
N ALA A 68 2.93 9.75 -6.27
CA ALA A 68 1.56 10.25 -6.40
C ALA A 68 0.63 9.20 -7.05
N GLU A 69 1.10 8.51 -8.09
CA GLU A 69 0.35 7.40 -8.71
C GLU A 69 0.14 6.23 -7.73
N LEU A 70 1.18 5.86 -6.99
CA LEU A 70 1.10 4.80 -5.97
C LEU A 70 0.10 5.15 -4.87
N ARG A 71 0.13 6.40 -4.41
CA ARG A 71 -0.83 6.92 -3.42
C ARG A 71 -2.26 6.87 -3.96
N ARG A 72 -2.49 7.25 -5.22
CA ARG A 72 -3.82 7.15 -5.85
C ARG A 72 -4.31 5.70 -5.85
N VAL A 73 -3.49 4.74 -6.28
CA VAL A 73 -3.87 3.32 -6.29
C VAL A 73 -4.13 2.79 -4.88
N ASN A 74 -3.34 3.20 -3.89
CA ASN A 74 -3.58 2.85 -2.49
C ASN A 74 -4.90 3.44 -1.94
N ALA A 75 -5.29 4.64 -2.38
CA ALA A 75 -6.57 5.23 -2.01
C ALA A 75 -7.75 4.49 -2.65
N GLU A 76 -7.62 4.10 -3.93
CA GLU A 76 -8.62 3.26 -4.63
C GLU A 76 -8.76 1.88 -3.96
N LEU A 77 -7.65 1.26 -3.54
CA LEU A 77 -7.69 0.00 -2.78
C LEU A 77 -8.44 0.15 -1.45
N TRP A 78 -8.23 1.27 -0.74
CA TRP A 78 -8.97 1.54 0.49
C TRP A 78 -10.48 1.63 0.22
N ASP A 79 -10.89 2.37 -0.80
CA ASP A 79 -12.31 2.51 -1.16
C ASP A 79 -12.92 1.17 -1.56
N VAL A 80 -12.18 0.33 -2.29
CA VAL A 80 -12.59 -1.03 -2.64
C VAL A 80 -12.76 -1.90 -1.38
N GLU A 81 -11.83 -1.86 -0.44
CA GLU A 81 -11.95 -2.62 0.81
C GLU A 81 -13.14 -2.16 1.66
N ASP A 82 -13.39 -0.85 1.74
CA ASP A 82 -14.56 -0.31 2.45
C ASP A 82 -15.86 -0.77 1.76
N GLY A 83 -15.94 -0.74 0.43
CA GLY A 83 -17.08 -1.30 -0.30
C GLY A 83 -17.31 -2.80 -0.04
N ILE A 84 -16.24 -3.58 0.07
CA ILE A 84 -16.33 -5.01 0.43
C ILE A 84 -16.91 -5.18 1.83
N ARG A 85 -16.45 -4.38 2.80
CA ARG A 85 -16.98 -4.40 4.18
C ARG A 85 -18.45 -4.00 4.23
N GLU A 86 -18.88 -3.06 3.41
CA GLU A 86 -20.29 -2.67 3.31
C GLU A 86 -21.18 -3.78 2.72
N CYS A 87 -20.70 -4.48 1.68
CA CYS A 87 -21.37 -5.67 1.14
C CYS A 87 -21.50 -6.76 2.21
N ASP A 88 -20.42 -7.07 2.92
CA ASP A 88 -20.40 -8.06 4.01
C ASP A 88 -21.35 -7.70 5.15
N ALA A 89 -21.37 -6.43 5.58
CA ALA A 89 -22.28 -5.94 6.61
C ALA A 89 -23.76 -6.08 6.23
N ARG A 90 -24.08 -6.05 4.93
CA ARG A 90 -25.43 -6.30 4.40
C ARG A 90 -25.70 -7.78 4.08
N GLY A 91 -24.68 -8.63 4.09
CA GLY A 91 -24.75 -10.01 3.60
C GLY A 91 -25.01 -10.12 2.09
N ASP A 92 -24.65 -9.08 1.32
CA ASP A 92 -24.89 -9.00 -0.13
C ASP A 92 -23.61 -9.33 -0.91
N PHE A 93 -23.57 -10.56 -1.43
CA PHE A 93 -22.44 -11.10 -2.22
C PHE A 93 -22.75 -11.16 -3.72
N GLY A 94 -23.62 -10.27 -4.21
CA GLY A 94 -23.98 -10.17 -5.63
C GLY A 94 -22.88 -9.57 -6.50
N GLN A 95 -23.30 -9.01 -7.65
CA GLN A 95 -22.39 -8.50 -8.67
C GLN A 95 -21.41 -7.43 -8.16
N SER A 96 -21.88 -6.50 -7.33
CA SER A 96 -21.04 -5.45 -6.73
C SER A 96 -19.89 -6.02 -5.91
N PHE A 97 -20.15 -7.04 -5.08
CA PHE A 97 -19.11 -7.71 -4.30
C PHE A 97 -18.09 -8.39 -5.21
N ILE A 98 -18.55 -9.08 -6.26
CA ILE A 98 -17.70 -9.76 -7.24
C ILE A 98 -16.79 -8.74 -7.96
N ASP A 99 -17.32 -7.59 -8.35
CA ASP A 99 -16.57 -6.56 -9.05
C ASP A 99 -15.52 -5.89 -8.15
N LEU A 100 -15.87 -5.62 -6.89
CA LEU A 100 -14.93 -5.13 -5.89
C LEU A 100 -13.81 -6.14 -5.62
N ALA A 101 -14.15 -7.42 -5.41
CA ALA A 101 -13.16 -8.48 -5.20
C ALA A 101 -12.21 -8.63 -6.40
N ARG A 102 -12.71 -8.51 -7.63
CA ARG A 102 -11.87 -8.49 -8.84
C ARG A 102 -11.00 -7.25 -8.93
N ALA A 103 -11.49 -6.10 -8.48
CA ALA A 103 -10.71 -4.86 -8.46
C ALA A 103 -9.50 -4.96 -7.52
N VAL A 104 -9.61 -5.67 -6.39
CA VAL A 104 -8.49 -5.89 -5.45
C VAL A 104 -7.26 -6.45 -6.16
N TYR A 105 -7.40 -7.50 -6.96
CA TYR A 105 -6.26 -8.11 -7.67
C TYR A 105 -5.66 -7.15 -8.70
N ARG A 106 -6.51 -6.50 -9.52
CA ARG A 106 -6.04 -5.56 -10.55
C ARG A 106 -5.27 -4.38 -9.94
N LEU A 107 -5.80 -3.81 -8.86
CA LEU A 107 -5.17 -2.67 -8.19
C LEU A 107 -3.90 -3.09 -7.44
N ASN A 108 -3.87 -4.29 -6.84
CA ASN A 108 -2.65 -4.81 -6.21
C ASN A 108 -1.54 -5.10 -7.24
N ASP A 109 -1.89 -5.56 -8.43
CA ASP A 109 -0.92 -5.77 -9.51
C ASP A 109 -0.36 -4.43 -10.00
N GLU A 110 -1.22 -3.42 -10.15
CA GLU A 110 -0.80 -2.06 -10.49
C GLU A 110 0.08 -1.43 -9.40
N ARG A 111 -0.30 -1.58 -8.12
CA ARG A 111 0.52 -1.16 -6.96
C ARG A 111 1.90 -1.82 -7.01
N SER A 112 1.97 -3.12 -7.27
CA SER A 112 3.24 -3.84 -7.42
C SER A 112 4.05 -3.35 -8.63
N ARG A 113 3.40 -3.06 -9.76
CA ARG A 113 4.07 -2.47 -10.94
C ARG A 113 4.70 -1.12 -10.61
N LEU A 114 3.98 -0.25 -9.89
CA LEU A 114 4.46 1.06 -9.46
C LEU A 114 5.63 0.93 -8.47
N LYS A 115 5.54 0.03 -7.49
CA LYS A 115 6.66 -0.28 -6.57
C LYS A 115 7.91 -0.72 -7.33
N LYS A 116 7.77 -1.56 -8.36
CA LYS A 116 8.89 -1.98 -9.21
C LYS A 116 9.46 -0.81 -10.02
N ALA A 117 8.61 0.05 -10.58
CA ALA A 117 9.05 1.26 -11.28
C ALA A 117 9.83 2.21 -10.37
N ILE A 118 9.38 2.40 -9.13
CA ILE A 118 10.09 3.18 -8.10
C ILE A 118 11.46 2.57 -7.80
N ASN A 119 11.53 1.25 -7.61
CA ASN A 119 12.79 0.55 -7.35
C ASN A 119 13.82 0.78 -8.47
N LEU A 120 13.37 0.73 -9.74
CA LEU A 120 14.23 0.97 -10.88
C LEU A 120 14.68 2.45 -10.95
N ALA A 121 13.74 3.39 -10.79
CA ALA A 121 14.02 4.82 -10.85
C ALA A 121 14.94 5.30 -9.72
N SER A 122 14.88 4.68 -8.54
CA SER A 122 15.70 5.04 -7.39
C SER A 122 17.04 4.31 -7.32
N GLY A 123 17.31 3.36 -8.23
CA GLY A 123 18.46 2.45 -8.11
C GLY A 123 18.40 1.57 -6.84
N SER A 124 17.20 1.18 -6.40
CA SER A 124 17.02 0.35 -5.21
C SER A 124 17.80 -0.96 -5.34
N ARG A 125 18.63 -1.28 -4.32
CA ARG A 125 19.40 -2.53 -4.27
C ARG A 125 18.51 -3.77 -4.13
N LEU A 126 17.33 -3.60 -3.56
CA LEU A 126 16.34 -4.65 -3.38
C LEU A 126 15.18 -4.42 -4.32
N VAL A 127 14.62 -5.51 -4.84
CA VAL A 127 13.42 -5.51 -5.68
C VAL A 127 12.54 -6.65 -5.18
N GLU A 128 11.26 -6.36 -4.94
CA GLU A 128 10.26 -7.40 -4.68
C GLU A 128 9.89 -8.07 -6.01
N GLU A 129 10.00 -9.40 -6.09
CA GLU A 129 9.55 -10.16 -7.25
C GLU A 129 8.18 -10.79 -6.97
N LYS A 130 7.28 -10.71 -7.96
CA LYS A 130 6.01 -11.43 -7.96
C LYS A 130 5.99 -12.44 -9.10
N SER A 131 5.57 -13.66 -8.79
CA SER A 131 5.18 -14.65 -9.80
C SER A 131 3.72 -14.40 -10.17
N TYR A 132 3.46 -13.92 -11.38
CA TYR A 132 2.10 -13.74 -11.88
C TYR A 132 1.68 -14.95 -12.71
N SER A 133 0.60 -15.61 -12.30
CA SER A 133 -0.27 -16.29 -13.26
C SER A 133 -1.28 -15.25 -13.72
N PHE A 134 -1.18 -14.80 -14.97
CA PHE A 134 -2.15 -13.86 -15.54
C PHE A 134 -3.57 -14.42 -15.37
N TYR A 135 -4.36 -13.78 -14.51
CA TYR A 135 -5.78 -14.07 -14.40
C TYR A 135 -6.47 -13.57 -15.68
N HIS A 136 -6.60 -14.44 -16.67
CA HIS A 136 -7.57 -14.23 -17.74
C HIS A 136 -8.97 -14.47 -17.18
N SER A 137 -9.75 -13.40 -16.99
CA SER A 137 -11.20 -13.57 -16.88
C SER A 137 -11.69 -14.08 -18.22
N LYS A 138 -11.99 -15.38 -18.33
CA LYS A 138 -12.89 -15.84 -19.39
C LYS A 138 -14.23 -15.18 -19.15
N GLY A 139 -14.61 -14.25 -20.02
CA GLY A 139 -15.96 -13.70 -20.06
C GLY A 139 -16.94 -14.88 -20.16
N GLY A 140 -17.87 -14.97 -19.22
CA GLY A 140 -18.95 -15.94 -19.28
C GLY A 140 -19.93 -15.49 -20.35
N ASP A 141 -19.91 -16.17 -21.50
CA ASP A 141 -21.12 -16.36 -22.28
C ASP A 141 -22.02 -17.32 -21.47
N HIS A 142 -23.18 -16.82 -21.05
CA HIS A 142 -24.32 -17.68 -20.76
C HIS A 142 -25.44 -17.32 -21.74
N PRO A 143 -26.07 -18.33 -22.38
CA PRO A 143 -27.15 -18.16 -23.34
C PRO A 143 -28.44 -17.61 -22.72
#